data_AF-Q2YBG8-F1
#
_entry.id   AF-Q2YBG8-F1
#
_cell.length_a   1.000
_cell.length_b   1.000
_cell.length_c   1.000
_cell.angle_alpha   90.00
_cell.angle_beta   90.00
_cell.angle_gamma   90.00
#
_symmetry.space_group_name_H-M   'P 1'
#
loop_
_entity.id
_entity.type
_entity.pdbx_description
1 polymer ?
#
loop_
_entity_poly.entity_id
_entity_poly.type
_entity_poly.pdbx_seq_one_letter_code
_entity_poly.pdbx_strand_id
1 'polypeptide(L)'
;MDGRLRMERLSLHPFHWSLPIMEKEIRKFLTSLSMLGLLASCAETSTLEARNDNASMAGQIIRTSIDHDELARRYESRARKLLEIAAEHEKRLQYHEDKSPSYGRHGQDFQSHAILVQKYKRAAEKATQAAFHHRMASQPAKRDYIASIALH
;
A
#
# COMPACT_ATOMS: atom_id res chain seq x y z
N MET A 1 -80.06 40.13 27.95
CA MET A 1 -80.65 40.55 26.66
C MET A 1 -79.55 41.32 25.95
N ASP A 2 -78.80 40.65 25.10
CA ASP A 2 -79.09 40.43 23.67
C ASP A 2 -78.70 41.65 22.83
N GLY A 3 -78.11 41.39 21.67
CA GLY A 3 -78.20 42.34 20.56
C GLY A 3 -76.92 42.93 19.97
N ARG A 4 -76.08 42.07 19.37
CA ARG A 4 -75.78 42.17 17.92
C ARG A 4 -75.06 43.43 17.38
N LEU A 5 -73.76 43.25 17.17
CA LEU A 5 -72.97 43.48 15.94
C LEU A 5 -73.40 44.60 14.97
N ARG A 6 -72.47 45.52 14.68
CA ARG A 6 -72.15 45.93 13.29
C ARG A 6 -70.68 46.37 13.18
N MET A 7 -69.90 45.53 12.50
CA MET A 7 -68.61 45.89 11.90
C MET A 7 -68.88 46.84 10.73
N GLU A 8 -68.18 47.97 10.70
CA GLU A 8 -67.95 48.74 9.47
C GLU A 8 -66.47 48.63 9.11
N ARG A 9 -66.26 48.56 7.80
CA ARG A 9 -65.20 47.83 7.12
C ARG A 9 -64.02 48.78 6.89
N LEU A 10 -62.87 48.54 7.54
CA LEU A 10 -61.62 49.22 7.20
C LEU A 10 -61.09 48.63 5.87
N SER A 11 -61.38 49.31 4.78
CA SER A 11 -60.78 49.08 3.48
C SER A 11 -59.30 49.49 3.50
N LEU A 12 -58.41 48.51 3.70
CA LEU A 12 -57.00 48.64 3.33
C LEU A 12 -56.90 48.63 1.80
N HIS A 13 -56.38 49.71 1.22
CA HIS A 13 -55.90 49.72 -0.15
C HIS A 13 -54.62 48.87 -0.26
N PRO A 14 -54.49 48.00 -1.28
CA PRO A 14 -53.23 47.32 -1.54
C PRO A 14 -52.24 48.30 -2.16
N PHE A 15 -51.12 48.53 -1.49
CA PHE A 15 -49.94 49.17 -2.04
C PHE A 15 -49.42 48.33 -3.23
N HIS A 16 -49.79 48.71 -4.45
CA HIS A 16 -49.22 48.15 -5.68
C HIS A 16 -47.82 48.74 -5.89
N TRP A 17 -46.82 48.12 -5.26
CA TRP A 17 -45.42 48.42 -5.55
C TRP A 17 -45.11 47.95 -6.99
N SER A 18 -44.52 48.83 -7.78
CA SER A 18 -44.02 48.52 -9.12
C SER A 18 -42.50 48.47 -9.04
N LEU A 19 -41.87 47.29 -9.07
CA LEU A 19 -40.46 47.17 -9.46
C LEU A 19 -40.21 45.94 -10.34
N PRO A 20 -40.48 46.02 -11.65
CA PRO A 20 -39.97 45.04 -12.60
C PRO A 20 -38.60 45.45 -13.18
N ILE A 21 -38.04 46.61 -12.82
CA ILE A 21 -36.88 47.20 -13.52
C ILE A 21 -35.53 46.74 -12.92
N MET A 22 -35.43 46.60 -11.60
CA MET A 22 -34.15 46.36 -10.92
C MET A 22 -33.67 44.91 -10.99
N GLU A 23 -34.56 43.92 -11.10
CA GLU A 23 -34.17 42.51 -11.20
C GLU A 23 -33.38 42.19 -12.48
N LYS A 24 -33.66 42.91 -13.57
CA LYS A 24 -33.03 42.67 -14.87
C LYS A 24 -31.55 43.01 -14.83
N GLU A 25 -31.22 44.10 -14.13
CA GLU A 25 -29.83 44.54 -13.95
C GLU A 25 -29.10 43.66 -12.93
N ILE A 26 -29.74 43.31 -11.80
CA ILE A 26 -29.16 42.38 -10.81
C ILE A 26 -28.85 41.02 -11.42
N ARG A 27 -29.74 40.48 -12.26
CA ARG A 27 -29.48 39.21 -12.97
C ARG A 27 -28.25 39.30 -13.87
N LYS A 28 -28.03 40.42 -14.58
CA LYS A 28 -26.82 40.61 -15.42
C LYS A 28 -25.54 40.61 -14.59
N PHE A 29 -25.55 41.28 -13.44
CA PHE A 29 -24.40 41.29 -12.51
C PHE A 29 -24.14 39.89 -11.93
N LEU A 30 -25.18 39.12 -11.58
CA LEU A 30 -25.03 37.74 -11.12
C LEU A 30 -24.48 36.83 -12.23
N THR A 31 -24.93 37.00 -13.47
CA THR A 31 -24.43 36.21 -14.61
C THR A 31 -22.97 36.55 -14.91
N SER A 32 -22.56 37.81 -14.86
CA SER A 32 -21.17 38.20 -15.11
C SER A 32 -20.23 37.75 -13.99
N LEU A 33 -20.67 37.83 -12.72
CA LEU A 33 -19.89 37.38 -11.58
C LEU A 33 -19.74 35.84 -11.56
N SER A 34 -20.77 35.10 -11.99
CA SER A 34 -20.71 33.65 -12.16
C SER A 34 -19.68 33.24 -13.22
N MET A 35 -19.63 33.96 -14.35
CA MET A 35 -18.60 33.72 -15.38
C MET A 35 -17.18 34.06 -14.89
N LEU A 36 -17.00 35.16 -14.15
CA LEU A 36 -15.70 35.50 -13.55
C LEU A 36 -15.26 34.46 -12.50
N GLY A 37 -16.19 33.93 -11.71
CA GLY A 37 -15.92 32.87 -10.73
C GLY A 37 -15.49 31.55 -11.35
N LEU A 38 -16.02 31.21 -12.54
CA LEU A 38 -15.61 30.01 -13.28
C LEU A 38 -14.14 30.08 -13.76
N LEU A 39 -13.65 31.27 -14.14
CA LEU A 39 -12.28 31.47 -14.65
C LEU A 39 -11.20 31.33 -13.56
N ALA A 40 -11.53 31.60 -12.29
CA ALA A 40 -10.60 31.42 -11.17
C ALA A 40 -10.38 29.94 -10.78
N SER A 41 -11.23 29.03 -11.26
CA SER A 41 -11.10 27.59 -10.97
C SER A 41 -10.09 26.85 -11.87
N CYS A 42 -9.50 27.53 -12.85
CA CYS A 42 -8.49 26.97 -13.75
C CYS A 42 -7.05 27.40 -13.41
N ALA A 43 -6.82 28.04 -12.26
CA ALA A 43 -5.47 28.21 -11.72
C ALA A 43 -5.09 26.92 -10.98
N GLU A 44 -4.56 25.98 -11.74
CA GLU A 44 -4.00 24.72 -11.28
C GLU A 44 -3.12 24.89 -10.02
N THR A 45 -3.58 24.36 -8.89
CA THR A 45 -2.74 23.93 -7.77
C THR A 45 -1.91 22.68 -8.11
N SER A 46 -1.95 22.25 -9.38
CA SER A 46 -1.46 20.96 -9.90
C SER A 46 0.04 20.76 -9.72
N THR A 47 0.84 21.83 -9.73
CA THR A 47 2.31 21.68 -9.81
C THR A 47 2.98 21.45 -8.46
N LEU A 48 2.44 22.02 -7.37
CA LEU A 48 3.02 21.87 -6.03
C LEU A 48 2.52 20.58 -5.35
N GLU A 49 1.24 20.24 -5.51
CA GLU A 49 0.67 18.97 -5.00
C GLU A 49 1.26 17.77 -5.75
N ALA A 50 1.35 17.80 -7.10
CA ALA A 50 1.96 16.70 -7.86
C ALA A 50 3.45 16.49 -7.54
N ARG A 51 4.20 17.55 -7.22
CA ARG A 51 5.61 17.43 -6.83
C ARG A 51 5.76 16.76 -5.45
N ASN A 52 4.88 17.09 -4.50
CA ASN A 52 4.87 16.47 -3.18
C ASN A 52 4.44 14.99 -3.25
N ASP A 53 3.44 14.68 -4.07
CA ASP A 53 2.95 13.33 -4.28
C ASP A 53 4.02 12.43 -4.92
N ASN A 54 4.76 12.95 -5.93
CA ASN A 54 5.84 12.21 -6.56
C ASN A 54 6.99 11.90 -5.59
N ALA A 55 7.38 12.84 -4.73
CA ALA A 55 8.41 12.62 -3.72
C ALA A 55 7.96 11.60 -2.65
N SER A 56 6.71 11.68 -2.20
CA SER A 56 6.11 10.73 -1.26
C SER A 56 6.03 9.31 -1.86
N MET A 57 5.56 9.19 -3.11
CA MET A 57 5.51 7.91 -3.83
C MET A 57 6.91 7.30 -4.04
N ALA A 58 7.90 8.11 -4.45
CA ALA A 58 9.28 7.63 -4.58
C ALA A 58 9.82 7.10 -3.25
N GLY A 59 9.58 7.80 -2.14
CA GLY A 59 9.97 7.35 -0.80
C GLY A 59 9.32 6.02 -0.39
N GLN A 60 8.04 5.81 -0.72
CA GLN A 60 7.33 4.56 -0.44
C GLN A 60 7.86 3.39 -1.28
N ILE A 61 8.16 3.61 -2.55
CA ILE A 61 8.73 2.61 -3.46
C ILE A 61 10.11 2.15 -2.96
N ILE A 62 10.99 3.10 -2.59
CA ILE A 62 12.31 2.80 -2.03
C ILE A 62 12.18 1.95 -0.75
N ARG A 63 11.29 2.36 0.17
CA ARG A 63 11.12 1.67 1.45
C ARG A 63 10.63 0.23 1.24
N THR A 64 9.63 0.05 0.38
CA THR A 64 9.13 -1.29 0.01
C THR A 64 10.23 -2.15 -0.62
N SER A 65 11.08 -1.58 -1.46
CA SER A 65 12.22 -2.30 -2.05
C SER A 65 13.24 -2.75 -1.00
N ILE A 66 13.60 -1.86 -0.07
CA ILE A 66 14.52 -2.13 1.03
C ILE A 66 13.96 -3.25 1.93
N ASP A 67 12.66 -3.21 2.22
CA ASP A 67 11.98 -4.22 3.03
C ASP A 67 12.05 -5.60 2.37
N HIS A 68 11.80 -5.69 1.06
CA HIS A 68 11.93 -6.94 0.31
C HIS A 68 13.39 -7.44 0.23
N ASP A 69 14.36 -6.55 0.05
CA ASP A 69 15.78 -6.90 0.06
C ASP A 69 16.26 -7.42 1.42
N GLU A 70 15.80 -6.82 2.52
CA GLU A 70 16.09 -7.30 3.87
C GLU A 70 15.48 -8.68 4.10
N LEU A 71 14.23 -8.87 3.68
CA LEU A 71 13.55 -10.15 3.83
C LEU A 71 14.24 -11.25 3.00
N ALA A 72 14.71 -10.95 1.79
CA ALA A 72 15.52 -11.86 1.00
C ALA A 72 16.80 -12.29 1.75
N ARG A 73 17.55 -11.34 2.32
CA ARG A 73 18.77 -11.63 3.11
C ARG A 73 18.48 -12.51 4.33
N ARG A 74 17.35 -12.30 5.00
CA ARG A 74 16.91 -13.14 6.14
C ARG A 74 16.68 -14.58 5.69
N TYR A 75 16.01 -14.79 4.56
CA TYR A 75 15.79 -16.13 4.01
C TYR A 75 17.08 -16.78 3.50
N GLU A 76 18.00 -16.03 2.88
CA GLU A 76 19.33 -16.54 2.49
C GLU A 76 20.13 -17.02 3.71
N SER A 77 20.13 -16.23 4.79
CA SER A 77 20.77 -16.60 6.05
C SER A 77 20.15 -17.87 6.64
N ARG A 78 18.82 -17.97 6.62
CA ARG A 78 18.09 -19.17 7.05
C ARG A 78 18.45 -20.39 6.20
N ALA A 79 18.53 -20.25 4.88
CA ALA A 79 18.91 -21.34 3.98
C ALA A 79 20.32 -21.85 4.30
N ARG A 80 21.30 -20.96 4.49
CA ARG A 80 22.66 -21.33 4.88
C ARG A 80 22.70 -22.10 6.19
N LYS A 81 22.00 -21.60 7.22
CA LYS A 81 21.95 -22.27 8.53
C LYS A 81 21.31 -23.66 8.45
N LEU A 82 20.28 -23.84 7.63
CA LEU A 82 19.64 -25.14 7.42
C LEU A 82 20.57 -26.13 6.71
N LEU A 83 21.36 -25.67 5.75
CA LEU A 83 22.38 -26.50 5.09
C LEU A 83 23.53 -26.86 6.03
N GLU A 84 23.96 -25.95 6.89
CA GLU A 84 24.95 -26.22 7.94
C GLU A 84 24.46 -27.32 8.90
N ILE A 85 23.21 -27.22 9.38
CA ILE A 85 22.58 -28.25 10.21
C ILE A 85 22.52 -29.59 9.48
N ALA A 86 22.12 -29.59 8.20
CA ALA A 86 22.09 -30.81 7.39
C ALA A 86 23.47 -31.47 7.29
N ALA A 87 24.51 -30.67 7.02
CA ALA A 87 25.89 -31.15 6.91
C ALA A 87 26.44 -31.69 8.25
N GLU A 88 26.08 -31.08 9.38
CA GLU A 88 26.45 -31.58 10.70
C GLU A 88 25.81 -32.97 10.97
N HIS A 89 24.54 -33.14 10.62
CA HIS A 89 23.86 -34.43 10.74
C HIS A 89 24.44 -35.49 9.80
N GLU A 90 24.83 -35.14 8.57
CA GLU A 90 25.50 -36.05 7.64
C GLU A 90 26.86 -36.53 8.18
N LYS A 91 27.69 -35.62 8.70
CA LYS A 91 28.97 -36.00 9.31
C LYS A 91 28.81 -36.94 10.49
N ARG A 92 27.79 -36.72 11.32
CA ARG A 92 27.47 -37.60 12.46
C ARG A 92 27.06 -38.99 11.96
N LEU A 93 26.30 -39.07 10.87
CA LEU A 93 25.90 -40.33 10.24
C LEU A 93 27.11 -41.14 9.78
N GLN A 94 28.00 -40.50 9.00
CA GLN A 94 29.22 -41.13 8.47
C GLN A 94 30.11 -41.69 9.61
N TYR A 95 30.29 -40.91 10.68
CA TYR A 95 31.09 -41.36 11.83
C TYR A 95 30.50 -42.62 12.52
N HIS A 96 29.18 -42.77 12.53
CA HIS A 96 28.53 -43.95 13.11
C HIS A 96 28.55 -45.16 12.16
N GLU A 97 28.48 -44.94 10.84
CA GLU A 97 28.62 -46.01 9.83
C GLU A 97 30.03 -46.60 9.83
N ASP A 98 31.07 -45.75 9.90
CA ASP A 98 32.47 -46.17 9.86
C ASP A 98 32.90 -46.99 11.09
N LYS A 99 32.22 -46.85 12.23
CA LYS A 99 32.63 -47.44 13.52
C LYS A 99 31.78 -48.60 14.03
N SER A 100 30.68 -48.95 13.37
CA SER A 100 29.73 -49.93 13.91
C SER A 100 29.33 -51.01 12.89
N PRO A 101 30.18 -52.03 12.66
CA PRO A 101 29.84 -53.15 11.76
C PRO A 101 28.73 -54.08 12.32
N SER A 102 28.33 -53.96 13.58
CA SER A 102 27.85 -55.11 14.37
C SER A 102 26.44 -55.03 14.99
N TYR A 103 25.59 -54.03 14.74
CA TYR A 103 24.31 -53.95 15.48
C TYR A 103 23.05 -53.64 14.65
N GLY A 104 22.23 -54.67 14.42
CA GLY A 104 20.93 -54.63 13.74
C GLY A 104 19.81 -53.81 14.41
N ARG A 105 20.08 -53.10 15.52
CA ARG A 105 19.13 -52.19 16.17
C ARG A 105 19.29 -50.72 15.74
N HIS A 106 20.44 -50.35 15.17
CA HIS A 106 20.73 -48.96 14.81
C HIS A 106 20.08 -48.50 13.49
N GLY A 107 19.60 -49.42 12.65
CA GLY A 107 19.04 -49.07 11.33
C GLY A 107 17.88 -48.07 11.36
N GLN A 108 17.05 -48.11 12.41
CA GLN A 108 15.94 -47.16 12.60
C GLN A 108 16.43 -45.75 12.98
N ASP A 109 17.51 -45.64 13.76
CA ASP A 109 18.11 -44.36 14.13
C ASP A 109 18.86 -43.74 12.94
N PHE A 110 19.57 -44.56 12.16
CA PHE A 110 20.19 -44.14 10.90
C PHE A 110 19.15 -43.61 9.90
N GLN A 111 18.05 -44.34 9.69
CA GLN A 111 16.98 -43.91 8.80
C GLN A 111 16.32 -42.62 9.29
N SER A 112 16.11 -42.47 10.60
CA SER A 112 15.56 -41.25 11.19
C SER A 112 16.48 -40.04 10.97
N HIS A 113 17.80 -40.21 11.09
CA HIS A 113 18.77 -39.16 10.80
C HIS A 113 18.85 -38.80 9.31
N ALA A 114 18.84 -39.78 8.41
CA ALA A 114 18.79 -39.52 6.97
C ALA A 114 17.52 -38.74 6.56
N ILE A 115 16.37 -39.08 7.15
CA ILE A 115 15.12 -38.35 6.96
C ILE A 115 15.25 -36.89 7.45
N LEU A 116 15.89 -36.67 8.61
CA LEU A 116 16.13 -35.32 9.14
C LEU A 116 17.01 -34.49 8.21
N VAL A 117 18.10 -35.05 7.71
CA VAL A 117 18.96 -34.39 6.71
C VAL A 117 18.14 -33.95 5.49
N GLN A 118 17.33 -34.85 4.94
CA GLN A 118 16.47 -34.53 3.79
C GLN A 118 15.45 -33.43 4.11
N LYS A 119 14.87 -33.43 5.32
CA LYS A 119 13.96 -32.37 5.79
C LYS A 119 14.65 -31.02 5.86
N TYR A 120 15.87 -30.95 6.38
CA TYR A 120 16.64 -29.70 6.44
C TYR A 120 17.03 -29.20 5.05
N LYS A 121 17.45 -30.08 4.14
CA LYS A 121 17.73 -29.70 2.74
C LYS A 121 16.50 -29.13 2.03
N ARG A 122 15.35 -29.81 2.13
CA ARG A 122 14.08 -29.30 1.58
C ARG A 122 13.65 -27.97 2.21
N ALA A 123 13.90 -27.79 3.50
CA ALA A 123 13.63 -26.51 4.16
C ALA A 123 14.57 -25.40 3.66
N ALA A 124 15.83 -25.72 3.39
CA ALA A 124 16.78 -24.79 2.79
C ALA A 124 16.36 -24.40 1.37
N GLU A 125 15.93 -25.35 0.54
CA GLU A 125 15.40 -25.08 -0.80
C GLU A 125 14.21 -24.10 -0.77
N LYS A 126 13.25 -24.35 0.13
CA LYS A 126 12.10 -23.44 0.33
C LYS A 126 12.53 -22.05 0.77
N ALA A 127 13.52 -21.95 1.67
CA ALA A 127 14.08 -20.66 2.09
C ALA A 127 14.78 -19.95 0.92
N THR A 128 15.55 -20.66 0.10
CA THR A 128 16.17 -20.11 -1.11
C THR A 128 15.12 -19.61 -2.11
N GLN A 129 14.04 -20.36 -2.30
CA GLN A 129 12.93 -19.93 -3.17
C GLN A 129 12.25 -18.66 -2.63
N ALA A 130 12.00 -18.58 -1.33
CA ALA A 130 11.46 -17.37 -0.71
C ALA A 130 12.39 -16.17 -0.89
N ALA A 131 13.71 -16.36 -0.71
CA ALA A 131 14.70 -15.32 -0.97
C ALA A 131 14.67 -14.83 -2.42
N PHE A 132 14.57 -15.75 -3.37
CA PHE A 132 14.45 -15.43 -4.80
C PHE A 132 13.22 -14.56 -5.07
N HIS A 133 12.04 -14.96 -4.56
CA HIS A 133 10.80 -14.19 -4.75
C HIS A 133 10.91 -12.78 -4.18
N HIS A 134 11.51 -12.61 -3.01
CA HIS A 134 11.72 -11.29 -2.41
C HIS A 134 12.72 -10.43 -3.19
N ARG A 135 13.80 -11.00 -3.74
CA ARG A 135 14.71 -10.28 -4.65
C ARG A 135 14.01 -9.85 -5.94
N MET A 136 13.15 -10.69 -6.49
CA MET A 136 12.38 -10.34 -7.69
C MET A 136 11.40 -9.20 -7.40
N ALA A 137 10.75 -9.21 -6.23
CA ALA A 137 9.84 -8.14 -5.81
C ALA A 137 10.55 -6.80 -5.54
N SER A 138 11.83 -6.80 -5.13
CA SER A 138 12.58 -5.57 -4.91
C SER A 138 13.06 -4.88 -6.20
N GLN A 139 13.15 -5.62 -7.32
CA GLN A 139 13.69 -5.12 -8.60
C GLN A 139 12.83 -4.03 -9.28
N PRO A 140 11.51 -4.19 -9.47
CA PRO A 140 10.67 -3.14 -10.05
C PRO A 140 10.77 -1.83 -9.27
N ALA A 141 10.68 -1.92 -7.94
CA ALA A 141 10.78 -0.75 -7.06
C ALA A 141 12.14 -0.03 -7.18
N LYS A 142 13.25 -0.75 -7.36
CA LYS A 142 14.55 -0.11 -7.63
C LYS A 142 14.59 0.59 -8.98
N ARG A 143 14.02 -0.04 -10.03
CA ARG A 143 13.99 0.54 -11.38
C ARG A 143 13.16 1.81 -11.41
N ASP A 144 11.99 1.80 -10.78
CA ASP A 144 11.09 2.95 -10.70
C ASP A 144 11.74 4.11 -9.93
N TYR A 145 12.48 3.82 -8.85
CA TYR A 145 13.28 4.81 -8.15
C TYR A 145 14.42 5.39 -9.00
N ILE A 146 15.19 4.55 -9.69
CA ILE A 146 16.27 5.02 -10.57
C ILE A 146 15.70 5.91 -11.69
N ALA A 147 14.56 5.52 -12.26
CA ALA A 147 13.87 6.30 -13.28
C ALA A 147 13.38 7.65 -12.73
N SER A 148 12.86 7.71 -11.50
CA SER A 148 12.35 8.96 -10.91
C SER A 148 13.48 9.97 -10.59
N ILE A 149 14.66 9.49 -10.22
CA ILE A 149 15.86 10.33 -10.05
C ILE A 149 16.38 10.84 -11.39
N ALA A 150 16.41 10.00 -12.43
CA ALA A 150 16.97 10.36 -13.74
C ALA A 150 16.14 11.41 -14.51
N LEU A 151 14.89 11.64 -14.09
CA LEU A 151 13.98 12.64 -14.66
C LEU A 151 14.05 14.03 -13.98
N HIS A 152 14.88 14.20 -12.94
CA HIS A 152 15.12 15.46 -12.23
C HIS A 152 16.55 15.96 -12.45
#